data_AF-B5Y4T1-F1
#
_entry.id   AF-B5Y4T1-F1
#
_cell.length_a   1.000
_cell.length_b   1.000
_cell.length_c   1.000
_cell.angle_alpha   90.00
_cell.angle_beta   90.00
_cell.angle_gamma   90.00
#
_symmetry.space_group_name_H-M   'P 1'
#
loop_
_entity.id
_entity.type
_entity.pdbx_description
1 polymer ?
#
loop_
_entity_poly.entity_id
_entity_poly.type
_entity_poly.pdbx_seq_one_letter_code
_entity_poly.pdbx_strand_id
1 'polypeptide(L)'
;MAKIPVFLLHLLLLIDGHAFAPLPSVSSRRVVALREGTLPSDNDTTTNIRQDIEAMRQEAMQRLDALSEQMEDLKRENQCYHEQESNHYVSTARTPTASAPSSTALGSMKDKVPAQDIPVSELTTNSETSSKQLETDNILKSHTSKALESKNTLPTTSKPRRLDLLDNTRWKLVFNIGRETGTWMPAGWGASGKRLCFQVVADLSSDPLYDTEDFFHGSSGGKVLNVKDAFVLPHGNVGRRPVKVKSTGGYKVVAGQGPMGTDVVRMYVELEEAIFAGGNKELYCPAGRVYGTCGYFPMESFQHNLDQPGCKDACAREYHAVLREYEVLQASMQEDSRVFALEKIKMMKTLYDKKRQLQDTAKRLQQARQREPERAQLRLSRNGDVALSREGGVCCKVHKGLALEYHILGRMELGSIDVRNEHDEYEDLVHGLHP
;
A
#
# COMPACT_ATOMS: atom_id res chain seq x y z
N MET A 1 27.08 -4.26 -28.42
CA MET A 1 27.00 -3.59 -27.10
C MET A 1 25.59 -3.04 -26.94
N ALA A 2 24.73 -3.71 -26.19
CA ALA A 2 23.36 -3.26 -25.94
C ALA A 2 23.28 -2.77 -24.49
N LYS A 3 23.00 -1.47 -24.30
CA LYS A 3 22.68 -0.90 -22.98
C LYS A 3 21.24 -1.29 -22.66
N ILE A 4 21.04 -2.17 -21.69
CA ILE A 4 19.70 -2.45 -21.14
C ILE A 4 19.32 -1.23 -20.30
N PRO A 5 18.21 -0.52 -20.62
CA PRO A 5 17.82 0.66 -19.86
C PRO A 5 17.30 0.24 -18.48
N VAL A 6 17.87 0.86 -17.45
CA VAL A 6 17.56 0.70 -16.01
C VAL A 6 16.06 0.90 -15.69
N PHE A 7 15.31 1.55 -16.59
CA PHE A 7 13.87 1.78 -16.46
C PHE A 7 13.02 0.50 -16.39
N LEU A 8 13.43 -0.61 -17.02
CA LEU A 8 12.65 -1.86 -16.97
C LEU A 8 12.67 -2.53 -15.58
N LEU A 9 13.70 -2.24 -14.77
CA LEU A 9 13.82 -2.78 -13.41
C LEU A 9 12.91 -2.07 -12.40
N HIS A 10 12.55 -0.79 -12.65
CA HIS A 10 11.62 -0.05 -11.82
C HIS A 10 10.15 -0.41 -12.09
N LEU A 11 9.81 -0.80 -13.33
CA LEU A 11 8.43 -1.14 -13.69
C LEU A 11 7.97 -2.50 -13.10
N LEU A 12 8.88 -3.47 -12.96
CA LEU A 12 8.58 -4.77 -12.35
C LEU A 12 8.45 -4.74 -10.82
N LEU A 13 8.93 -3.67 -10.15
CA LEU A 13 8.80 -3.50 -8.70
C LEU A 13 7.50 -2.78 -8.27
N LEU A 14 6.74 -2.23 -9.23
CA LEU A 14 5.51 -1.47 -8.97
C LEU A 14 4.23 -2.31 -9.09
N ILE A 15 4.28 -3.54 -9.57
CA ILE A 15 3.09 -4.36 -9.87
C ILE A 15 2.64 -5.23 -8.67
N ASP A 16 3.49 -5.49 -7.67
CA ASP A 16 3.15 -6.34 -6.51
C ASP A 16 2.57 -5.57 -5.30
N GLY A 17 1.93 -4.42 -5.54
CA GLY A 17 1.35 -3.55 -4.50
C GLY A 17 -0.03 -3.97 -3.97
N HIS A 18 -0.64 -5.03 -4.49
CA HIS A 18 -1.92 -5.52 -3.97
C HIS A 18 -1.69 -6.43 -2.76
N ALA A 19 -1.78 -5.83 -1.57
CA ALA A 19 -1.88 -6.55 -0.31
C ALA A 19 -3.13 -7.45 -0.34
N PHE A 20 -2.91 -8.71 -0.73
CA PHE A 20 -3.87 -9.80 -0.60
C PHE A 20 -4.13 -10.00 0.89
N ALA A 21 -5.36 -9.75 1.34
CA ALA A 21 -5.79 -10.22 2.65
C ALA A 21 -5.74 -11.76 2.63
N PRO A 22 -5.11 -12.43 3.62
CA PRO A 22 -5.14 -13.88 3.68
C PRO A 22 -6.59 -14.34 3.91
N LEU A 23 -7.14 -15.07 2.94
CA LEU A 23 -8.42 -15.76 3.09
C LEU A 23 -8.31 -16.83 4.19
N PRO A 24 -9.39 -17.09 4.94
CA PRO A 24 -9.38 -18.06 6.04
C PRO A 24 -9.15 -19.48 5.50
N SER A 25 -8.10 -20.16 5.98
CA SER A 25 -7.87 -21.57 5.73
C SER A 25 -8.82 -22.43 6.59
N VAL A 26 -9.93 -22.87 5.97
CA VAL A 26 -10.79 -23.89 6.58
C VAL A 26 -10.11 -25.25 6.44
N SER A 27 -9.37 -25.67 7.47
CA SER A 27 -8.86 -27.04 7.57
C SER A 27 -9.99 -28.02 7.87
N SER A 28 -10.59 -28.57 6.82
CA SER A 28 -11.50 -29.71 6.91
C SER A 28 -10.72 -31.00 6.65
N ARG A 29 -10.28 -31.66 7.73
CA ARG A 29 -9.74 -33.03 7.69
C ARG A 29 -10.87 -33.99 7.30
N ARG A 30 -10.88 -34.45 6.05
CA ARG A 30 -11.57 -35.70 5.67
C ARG A 30 -10.53 -36.79 5.43
N VAL A 31 -10.55 -37.76 6.32
CA VAL A 31 -9.88 -39.06 6.17
C VAL A 31 -10.67 -39.85 5.14
N VAL A 32 -10.09 -40.12 3.98
CA VAL A 32 -10.62 -41.07 3.00
C VAL A 32 -9.67 -42.25 2.95
N ALA A 33 -10.19 -43.43 3.28
CA ALA A 33 -9.48 -44.70 3.23
C ALA A 33 -9.16 -45.06 1.77
N LEU A 34 -7.86 -45.23 1.48
CA LEU A 34 -7.36 -45.73 0.20
C LEU A 34 -7.49 -47.26 0.18
N ARG A 35 -8.22 -47.74 -0.83
CA ARG A 35 -8.39 -49.15 -1.20
C ARG A 35 -7.30 -49.49 -2.21
N GLU A 36 -6.46 -50.47 -1.87
CA GLU A 36 -5.40 -50.98 -2.73
C GLU A 36 -6.00 -51.60 -4.01
N GLY A 37 -5.65 -51.01 -5.16
CA GLY A 37 -5.95 -51.51 -6.49
C GLY A 37 -4.65 -51.70 -7.26
N THR A 38 -4.46 -52.91 -7.77
CA THR A 38 -3.30 -53.38 -8.52
C THR A 38 -3.07 -52.55 -9.79
N LEU A 39 -1.88 -51.95 -9.91
CA LEU A 39 -1.50 -51.06 -11.02
C LEU A 39 -1.19 -51.86 -12.30
N PRO A 40 -1.77 -51.49 -13.45
CA PRO A 40 -1.31 -51.97 -14.75
C PRO A 40 0.04 -51.31 -15.13
N SER A 41 0.87 -52.07 -15.84
CA SER A 41 2.22 -51.69 -16.27
C SER A 41 2.23 -50.43 -17.15
N ASP A 42 2.72 -49.33 -16.57
CA ASP A 42 2.57 -47.91 -16.99
C ASP A 42 3.70 -47.38 -17.91
N ASN A 43 4.26 -48.21 -18.79
CA ASN A 43 5.38 -47.78 -19.64
C ASN A 43 4.96 -46.97 -20.88
N ASP A 44 3.74 -47.15 -21.39
CA ASP A 44 3.27 -46.42 -22.60
C ASP A 44 2.61 -45.07 -22.28
N THR A 45 2.15 -44.86 -21.06
CA THR A 45 1.59 -43.57 -20.59
C THR A 45 2.70 -42.55 -20.32
N THR A 46 3.84 -42.99 -19.79
CA THR A 46 4.97 -42.11 -19.45
C THR A 46 5.69 -41.54 -20.67
N THR A 47 5.74 -42.27 -21.78
CA THR A 47 6.31 -41.78 -23.05
C THR A 47 5.42 -40.73 -23.71
N ASN A 48 4.11 -40.96 -23.75
CA ASN A 48 3.14 -39.97 -24.27
C ASN A 48 3.17 -38.66 -23.48
N ILE A 49 3.23 -38.72 -22.14
CA ILE A 49 3.30 -37.51 -21.29
C ILE A 49 4.59 -36.72 -21.53
N ARG A 50 5.72 -37.41 -21.73
CA ARG A 50 7.00 -36.72 -22.03
C ARG A 50 6.97 -36.00 -23.38
N GLN A 51 6.36 -36.61 -24.38
CA GLN A 51 6.21 -36.01 -25.70
C GLN A 51 5.30 -34.77 -25.66
N ASP A 52 4.21 -34.83 -24.89
CA ASP A 52 3.28 -33.72 -24.71
C ASP A 52 3.92 -32.53 -23.97
N ILE A 53 4.74 -32.82 -22.94
CA ILE A 53 5.53 -31.78 -22.25
C ILE A 53 6.50 -31.09 -23.20
N GLU A 54 7.17 -31.84 -24.08
CA GLU A 54 8.13 -31.26 -25.03
C GLU A 54 7.42 -30.44 -26.12
N ALA A 55 6.24 -30.87 -26.56
CA ALA A 55 5.39 -30.10 -27.47
C ALA A 55 4.94 -28.77 -26.84
N MET A 56 4.48 -28.79 -25.58
CA MET A 56 4.11 -27.57 -24.86
C MET A 56 5.29 -26.61 -24.67
N ARG A 57 6.51 -27.13 -24.47
CA ARG A 57 7.73 -26.31 -24.38
C ARG A 57 8.06 -25.63 -25.70
N GLN A 58 7.95 -26.34 -26.82
CA GLN A 58 8.18 -25.78 -28.15
C GLN A 58 7.15 -24.70 -28.49
N GLU A 59 5.88 -24.93 -28.18
CA GLU A 59 4.82 -23.93 -28.39
C GLU A 59 5.06 -22.68 -27.52
N ALA A 60 5.45 -22.86 -26.26
CA ALA A 60 5.78 -21.74 -25.37
C ALA A 60 6.97 -20.92 -25.87
N MET A 61 8.02 -21.58 -26.41
CA MET A 61 9.15 -20.89 -27.04
C MET A 61 8.71 -20.09 -28.26
N GLN A 62 7.91 -20.67 -29.16
CA GLN A 62 7.41 -19.96 -30.34
C GLN A 62 6.57 -18.74 -29.97
N ARG A 63 5.74 -18.84 -28.91
CA ARG A 63 4.96 -17.68 -28.42
C ARG A 63 5.85 -16.58 -27.85
N LEU A 64 6.94 -16.93 -27.17
CA LEU A 64 7.91 -15.95 -26.66
C LEU A 64 8.65 -15.24 -27.79
N ASP A 65 9.07 -15.98 -28.82
CA ASP A 65 9.73 -15.41 -30.00
C ASP A 65 8.80 -14.45 -30.75
N ALA A 66 7.53 -14.85 -30.95
CA ALA A 66 6.52 -13.99 -31.59
C ALA A 66 6.22 -12.71 -30.78
N LEU A 67 6.16 -12.81 -29.44
CA LEU A 67 6.01 -11.64 -28.56
C LEU A 67 7.24 -10.72 -28.63
N SER A 68 8.43 -11.30 -28.71
CA SER A 68 9.68 -10.53 -28.86
C SER A 68 9.72 -9.77 -30.19
N GLU A 69 9.26 -10.39 -31.28
CA GLU A 69 9.16 -9.74 -32.59
C GLU A 69 8.15 -8.59 -32.57
N GLN A 70 6.97 -8.79 -31.97
CA GLN A 70 5.96 -7.73 -31.79
C GLN A 70 6.49 -6.54 -30.98
N MET A 71 7.28 -6.79 -29.94
CA MET A 71 7.89 -5.71 -29.16
C MET A 71 8.96 -4.93 -29.94
N GLU A 72 9.74 -5.59 -30.79
CA GLU A 72 10.70 -4.92 -31.67
C GLU A 72 9.99 -4.09 -32.77
N ASP A 73 8.86 -4.56 -33.30
CA ASP A 73 8.03 -3.79 -34.23
C ASP A 73 7.45 -2.53 -33.58
N LEU A 74 6.86 -2.65 -32.38
CA LEU A 74 6.35 -1.51 -31.59
C LEU A 74 7.45 -0.50 -31.27
N LYS A 75 8.68 -0.97 -31.05
CA LYS A 75 9.83 -0.10 -30.79
C LYS A 75 10.28 0.63 -32.05
N ARG A 76 10.27 -0.03 -33.21
CA ARG A 76 10.51 0.60 -34.52
C ARG A 76 9.44 1.64 -34.86
N GLU A 77 8.17 1.32 -34.60
CA GLU A 77 7.06 2.24 -34.81
C GLU A 77 7.20 3.51 -33.95
N ASN A 78 7.49 3.37 -32.66
CA ASN A 78 7.72 4.51 -31.76
C ASN A 78 8.94 5.36 -32.15
N GLN A 79 10.00 4.76 -32.72
CA GLN A 79 11.15 5.51 -33.23
C GLN A 79 10.79 6.35 -34.46
N CYS A 80 9.95 5.82 -35.36
CA CYS A 80 9.49 6.55 -36.55
C CYS A 80 8.66 7.80 -36.19
N TYR A 81 7.82 7.72 -35.16
CA TYR A 81 7.03 8.86 -34.68
C TYR A 81 7.89 10.02 -34.15
N HIS A 82 9.01 9.72 -33.47
CA HIS A 82 9.91 10.77 -32.96
C HIS A 82 10.71 11.48 -34.07
N GLU A 83 11.01 10.83 -35.19
CA GLU A 83 11.68 11.48 -36.32
C GLU A 83 10.75 12.41 -37.11
N GLN A 84 9.44 12.15 -37.13
CA GLN A 84 8.46 13.03 -37.79
C GLN A 84 8.20 14.32 -37.01
N GLU A 85 8.14 14.29 -35.68
CA GLU A 85 7.98 15.51 -34.87
C GLU A 85 9.22 16.42 -34.92
N SER A 86 10.42 15.84 -35.05
CA SER A 86 11.67 16.60 -35.18
C SER A 86 11.77 17.42 -36.47
N ASN A 87 11.13 17.00 -37.56
CA ASN A 87 11.20 17.70 -38.85
C ASN A 87 10.15 18.81 -39.02
N HIS A 88 9.13 18.88 -38.15
CA HIS A 88 8.08 19.89 -38.30
C HIS A 88 8.42 21.27 -37.70
N TYR A 89 9.53 21.39 -36.94
CA TYR A 89 9.90 22.64 -36.25
C TYR A 89 10.92 23.54 -36.98
N VAL A 90 11.37 23.19 -38.20
CA VAL A 90 12.44 23.95 -38.91
C VAL A 90 11.94 24.69 -40.17
N SER A 91 10.66 24.60 -40.54
CA SER A 91 10.18 25.16 -41.82
C SER A 91 9.11 26.26 -41.67
N THR A 92 9.44 27.35 -40.98
CA THR A 92 8.69 28.63 -41.08
C THR A 92 9.62 29.82 -40.77
N ALA A 93 10.49 30.21 -41.71
CA ALA A 93 11.12 31.54 -41.71
C ALA A 93 11.69 31.93 -43.09
N ARG A 94 10.97 32.80 -43.83
CA ARG A 94 11.39 33.70 -44.95
C ARG A 94 10.12 34.15 -45.71
N THR A 95 9.79 35.40 -46.07
CA THR A 95 10.41 36.75 -46.10
C THR A 95 9.27 37.80 -46.38
N PRO A 96 9.49 39.11 -46.72
CA PRO A 96 9.33 40.31 -45.86
C PRO A 96 8.23 41.34 -46.28
N THR A 97 7.92 42.34 -45.44
CA THR A 97 7.75 43.76 -45.90
C THR A 97 7.74 44.81 -44.77
N ALA A 98 8.64 45.78 -44.93
CA ALA A 98 8.74 47.19 -44.49
C ALA A 98 7.83 47.80 -43.40
N SER A 99 8.44 48.36 -42.35
CA SER A 99 8.67 49.81 -42.10
C SER A 99 8.78 50.16 -40.60
N ALA A 100 9.71 51.07 -40.28
CA ALA A 100 10.22 51.45 -38.95
C ALA A 100 9.44 52.62 -38.29
N PRO A 101 9.87 53.32 -37.19
CA PRO A 101 11.00 53.10 -36.25
C PRO A 101 10.71 53.37 -34.74
N SER A 102 11.78 53.19 -33.92
CA SER A 102 12.05 53.72 -32.55
C SER A 102 11.54 52.84 -31.38
N SER A 103 12.24 52.61 -30.25
CA SER A 103 13.36 53.28 -29.57
C SER A 103 13.95 52.40 -28.43
N THR A 104 15.20 52.69 -28.01
CA THR A 104 15.81 52.53 -26.65
C THR A 104 16.01 51.10 -26.07
N ALA A 105 17.21 50.51 -26.05
CA ALA A 105 18.41 50.70 -25.20
C ALA A 105 18.47 49.78 -23.95
N LEU A 106 19.71 49.35 -23.63
CA LEU A 106 20.20 48.57 -22.47
C LEU A 106 19.81 47.08 -22.42
N GLY A 107 20.67 46.14 -22.08
CA GLY A 107 22.04 46.18 -21.59
C GLY A 107 22.53 44.73 -21.41
N SER A 108 23.78 44.49 -21.78
CA SER A 108 24.48 43.20 -21.75
C SER A 108 25.05 42.93 -20.36
N MET A 109 24.76 41.77 -19.76
CA MET A 109 25.66 41.16 -18.79
C MET A 109 25.75 39.64 -19.02
N LYS A 110 27.01 39.20 -19.12
CA LYS A 110 27.47 37.90 -19.54
C LYS A 110 28.38 37.43 -18.41
N ASP A 111 27.86 36.62 -17.50
CA ASP A 111 28.64 36.09 -16.40
C ASP A 111 29.04 34.63 -16.61
N LYS A 112 30.32 34.45 -16.32
CA LYS A 112 31.21 33.35 -16.65
C LYS A 112 31.56 32.71 -15.32
N VAL A 113 31.07 31.50 -15.06
CA VAL A 113 31.38 30.76 -13.82
C VAL A 113 32.57 29.84 -14.07
N PRO A 114 33.67 29.93 -13.29
CA PRO A 114 34.78 29.00 -13.38
C PRO A 114 34.60 27.80 -12.45
N ALA A 115 35.10 26.66 -12.91
CA ALA A 115 35.23 25.41 -12.17
C ALA A 115 36.23 25.54 -11.00
N GLN A 116 35.90 24.91 -9.87
CA GLN A 116 36.83 24.68 -8.77
C GLN A 116 37.04 23.19 -8.56
N ASP A 117 38.31 22.81 -8.56
CA ASP A 117 38.85 21.50 -8.21
C ASP A 117 38.68 21.23 -6.70
N ILE A 118 38.30 20.00 -6.35
CA ILE A 118 38.27 19.49 -4.97
C ILE A 118 39.28 18.33 -4.88
N PRO A 119 40.27 18.37 -3.96
CA PRO A 119 41.23 17.30 -3.80
C PRO A 119 40.66 16.15 -2.94
N VAL A 120 40.85 14.94 -3.45
CA VAL A 120 40.55 13.67 -2.79
C VAL A 120 41.60 13.42 -1.70
N SER A 121 41.15 13.28 -0.45
CA SER A 121 41.98 12.77 0.65
C SER A 121 41.67 11.30 0.91
N GLU A 122 42.70 10.47 0.76
CA GLU A 122 42.73 9.06 1.14
C GLU A 122 42.53 8.90 2.66
N LEU A 123 41.61 8.05 3.08
CA LEU A 123 41.56 7.55 4.46
C LEU A 123 41.51 6.03 4.45
N THR A 124 42.68 5.43 4.63
CA THR A 124 42.88 4.05 5.03
C THR A 124 42.40 3.87 6.46
N THR A 125 41.44 2.98 6.70
CA THR A 125 41.17 2.46 8.06
C THR A 125 40.93 0.96 8.01
N ASN A 126 41.94 0.23 8.47
CA ASN A 126 41.83 -1.14 8.95
C ASN A 126 41.01 -1.12 10.24
N SER A 127 40.06 -2.04 10.41
CA SER A 127 39.67 -2.48 11.76
C SER A 127 39.33 -3.96 11.77
N GLU A 128 40.18 -4.68 12.49
CA GLU A 128 40.03 -6.08 12.86
C GLU A 128 38.94 -6.24 13.93
N THR A 129 38.23 -7.35 13.78
CA THR A 129 37.60 -8.18 14.81
C THR A 129 37.97 -7.90 16.27
N SER A 130 36.95 -7.69 17.11
CA SER A 130 37.00 -8.16 18.50
C SER A 130 35.61 -8.54 19.02
N SER A 131 35.43 -9.84 19.21
CA SER A 131 34.30 -10.48 19.87
C SER A 131 34.50 -10.47 21.39
N LYS A 132 33.53 -9.97 22.15
CA LYS A 132 33.32 -10.24 23.59
C LYS A 132 31.80 -10.31 23.78
N GLN A 133 31.18 -11.49 23.87
CA GLN A 133 31.03 -12.30 25.08
C GLN A 133 30.83 -11.45 26.34
N LEU A 134 29.56 -11.34 26.76
CA LEU A 134 29.25 -11.12 28.17
C LEU A 134 28.01 -11.91 28.54
N GLU A 135 28.21 -12.71 29.57
CA GLU A 135 27.34 -13.71 30.15
C GLU A 135 26.18 -13.07 30.92
N THR A 136 25.15 -13.89 31.00
CA THR A 136 24.01 -13.88 31.92
C THR A 136 24.45 -13.76 33.38
N ASP A 137 23.66 -13.04 34.20
CA ASP A 137 23.22 -13.64 35.46
C ASP A 137 21.96 -13.01 36.08
N ASN A 138 21.16 -13.94 36.61
CA ASN A 138 19.94 -13.80 37.40
C ASN A 138 20.20 -13.06 38.73
N ILE A 139 19.28 -12.21 39.19
CA ILE A 139 18.85 -12.21 40.61
C ILE A 139 17.35 -11.90 40.73
N LEU A 140 16.62 -12.96 41.10
CA LEU A 140 15.29 -12.99 41.69
C LEU A 140 15.35 -12.44 43.12
N LYS A 141 14.60 -11.38 43.45
CA LYS A 141 14.22 -11.08 44.85
C LYS A 141 12.77 -10.63 44.96
N SER A 142 12.01 -11.51 45.60
CA SER A 142 10.70 -11.34 46.19
C SER A 142 10.72 -10.28 47.30
N HIS A 143 9.75 -9.37 47.29
CA HIS A 143 9.32 -8.68 48.50
C HIS A 143 7.79 -8.66 48.57
N THR A 144 7.30 -9.46 49.49
CA THR A 144 5.95 -9.46 50.02
C THR A 144 5.87 -8.40 51.12
N SER A 145 4.99 -7.42 50.99
CA SER A 145 4.53 -6.64 52.15
C SER A 145 3.14 -6.07 51.91
N LYS A 146 2.20 -6.57 52.73
CA LYS A 146 0.90 -5.99 53.05
C LYS A 146 1.10 -4.68 53.81
N ALA A 147 0.29 -3.66 53.51
CA ALA A 147 -0.36 -2.81 54.53
C ALA A 147 -1.33 -1.83 53.85
N LEU A 148 -2.55 -1.78 54.37
CA LEU A 148 -3.55 -0.74 54.13
C LEU A 148 -2.98 0.63 54.48
N GLU A 149 -3.19 1.62 53.62
CA GLU A 149 -3.38 3.00 54.07
C GLU A 149 -4.23 3.77 53.05
N SER A 150 -5.39 4.19 53.54
CA SER A 150 -6.35 5.09 52.93
C SER A 150 -5.70 6.43 52.59
N LYS A 151 -5.55 6.73 51.29
CA LYS A 151 -5.25 8.07 50.77
C LYS A 151 -6.23 8.38 49.65
N ASN A 152 -6.85 9.54 49.75
CA ASN A 152 -7.60 10.20 48.67
C ASN A 152 -6.77 10.14 47.39
N THR A 153 -7.10 9.18 46.52
CA THR A 153 -6.51 9.06 45.20
C THR A 153 -7.09 10.18 44.34
N LEU A 154 -6.26 11.20 44.11
CA LEU A 154 -6.33 11.92 42.84
C LEU A 154 -6.48 10.90 41.71
N PRO A 155 -7.28 11.18 40.67
CA PRO A 155 -7.40 10.28 39.53
C PRO A 155 -6.02 10.11 38.93
N THR A 156 -5.36 9.00 39.26
CA THR A 156 -4.19 8.52 38.54
C THR A 156 -4.66 8.30 37.12
N THR A 157 -4.32 9.23 36.25
CA THR A 157 -4.56 9.15 34.81
C THR A 157 -3.73 7.99 34.28
N SER A 158 -4.28 6.77 34.40
CA SER A 158 -3.71 5.60 33.78
C SER A 158 -3.57 5.92 32.29
N LYS A 159 -2.33 5.84 31.77
CA LYS A 159 -2.08 6.08 30.35
C LYS A 159 -3.10 5.30 29.53
N PRO A 160 -3.81 5.96 28.59
CA PRO A 160 -4.82 5.28 27.79
C PRO A 160 -4.19 4.05 27.17
N ARG A 161 -4.91 2.92 27.19
CA ARG A 161 -4.39 1.71 26.56
C ARG A 161 -4.22 2.03 25.07
N ARG A 162 -3.18 1.48 24.44
CA ARG A 162 -2.89 1.71 23.01
C ARG A 162 -4.07 1.47 22.07
N LEU A 163 -5.10 0.74 22.48
CA LEU A 163 -6.29 0.43 21.69
C LEU A 163 -7.45 1.43 21.87
N ASP A 164 -7.36 2.33 22.86
CA ASP A 164 -8.39 3.30 23.22
C ASP A 164 -8.12 4.70 22.64
N LEU A 165 -7.05 4.87 21.85
CA LEU A 165 -6.64 6.16 21.28
C LEU A 165 -7.62 6.70 20.22
N LEU A 166 -8.53 5.87 19.71
CA LEU A 166 -9.58 6.30 18.78
C LEU A 166 -10.83 6.80 19.48
N ASP A 167 -10.94 6.65 20.79
CA ASP A 167 -12.14 7.01 21.50
C ASP A 167 -12.33 8.53 21.45
N ASN A 168 -13.57 8.95 21.19
CA ASN A 168 -13.98 10.35 21.03
C ASN A 168 -13.30 11.07 19.85
N THR A 169 -12.99 10.34 18.77
CA THR A 169 -12.45 10.93 17.53
C THR A 169 -13.50 10.94 16.42
N ARG A 170 -13.49 11.98 15.58
CA ARG A 170 -14.42 12.15 14.45
C ARG A 170 -13.72 11.91 13.12
N TRP A 171 -14.35 11.09 12.29
CA TRP A 171 -13.80 10.67 11.00
C TRP A 171 -14.81 10.80 9.88
N LYS A 172 -14.29 11.20 8.73
CA LYS A 172 -14.95 11.14 7.43
C LYS A 172 -14.51 9.87 6.73
N LEU A 173 -15.46 8.97 6.49
CA LEU A 173 -15.30 7.74 5.74
C LEU A 173 -15.88 7.96 4.34
N VAL A 174 -15.09 7.74 3.30
CA VAL A 174 -15.55 7.79 1.91
C VAL A 174 -15.45 6.40 1.31
N PHE A 175 -16.60 5.80 1.02
CA PHE A 175 -16.71 4.49 0.40
C PHE A 175 -16.75 4.66 -1.11
N ASN A 176 -15.76 4.09 -1.79
CA ASN A 176 -15.60 4.14 -3.24
C ASN A 176 -15.82 2.73 -3.82
N ILE A 177 -17.07 2.42 -4.11
CA ILE A 177 -17.52 1.10 -4.56
C ILE A 177 -17.40 1.00 -6.07
N GLY A 178 -16.80 -0.07 -6.55
CA GLY A 178 -16.56 -0.31 -7.97
C GLY A 178 -15.92 -1.66 -8.19
N ARG A 179 -15.75 -2.04 -9.45
CA ARG A 179 -15.16 -3.34 -9.81
C ARG A 179 -13.66 -3.34 -9.49
N GLU A 180 -13.27 -4.05 -8.44
CA GLU A 180 -11.86 -4.36 -8.13
C GLU A 180 -11.50 -5.78 -8.57
N THR A 181 -10.22 -6.05 -8.80
CA THR A 181 -9.73 -7.41 -9.07
C THR A 181 -10.11 -8.34 -7.92
N GLY A 182 -10.73 -9.47 -8.22
CA GLY A 182 -11.24 -10.42 -7.21
C GLY A 182 -12.63 -10.11 -6.66
N THR A 183 -13.33 -9.10 -7.19
CA THR A 183 -14.73 -8.82 -6.86
C THR A 183 -15.63 -9.97 -7.35
N TRP A 184 -16.54 -10.43 -6.49
CA TRP A 184 -17.51 -11.50 -6.77
C TRP A 184 -18.71 -11.07 -7.60
N MET A 185 -18.93 -9.76 -7.72
CA MET A 185 -20.10 -9.22 -8.36
C MET A 185 -20.23 -9.75 -9.80
N PRO A 186 -21.48 -9.86 -10.32
CA PRO A 186 -21.72 -10.36 -11.67
C PRO A 186 -20.86 -9.67 -12.72
N ALA A 187 -20.57 -10.35 -13.83
CA ALA A 187 -19.69 -9.81 -14.87
C ALA A 187 -20.12 -8.44 -15.43
N GLY A 188 -21.43 -8.14 -15.38
CA GLY A 188 -22.00 -6.85 -15.78
C GLY A 188 -22.04 -5.78 -14.68
N TRP A 189 -21.66 -6.09 -13.44
CA TRP A 189 -21.63 -5.11 -12.35
C TRP A 189 -20.37 -4.25 -12.44
N GLY A 190 -20.54 -2.94 -12.55
CA GLY A 190 -19.44 -1.99 -12.72
C GLY A 190 -18.56 -2.24 -13.96
N ALA A 191 -19.08 -2.93 -14.98
CA ALA A 191 -18.40 -3.15 -16.26
C ALA A 191 -18.12 -1.84 -17.02
N SER A 192 -18.91 -0.79 -16.80
CA SER A 192 -18.67 0.54 -17.34
C SER A 192 -17.48 1.28 -16.72
N GLY A 193 -16.85 0.73 -15.67
CA GLY A 193 -15.78 1.40 -14.92
C GLY A 193 -16.24 2.55 -14.03
N LYS A 194 -17.56 2.86 -14.02
CA LYS A 194 -18.15 3.84 -13.10
C LYS A 194 -18.02 3.38 -11.65
N ARG A 195 -18.03 4.34 -10.74
CA ARG A 195 -17.90 4.11 -9.29
C ARG A 195 -19.01 4.80 -8.51
N LEU A 196 -19.45 4.14 -7.43
CA LEU A 196 -20.43 4.63 -6.49
C LEU A 196 -19.65 5.15 -5.28
N CYS A 197 -19.67 6.46 -5.10
CA CYS A 197 -19.02 7.10 -3.98
C CYS A 197 -20.07 7.60 -2.99
N PHE A 198 -19.97 7.20 -1.73
CA PHE A 198 -20.75 7.81 -0.66
C PHE A 198 -19.87 8.08 0.55
N GLN A 199 -20.23 9.10 1.30
CA GLN A 199 -19.52 9.57 2.47
C GLN A 199 -20.36 9.29 3.71
N VAL A 200 -19.70 8.93 4.80
CA VAL A 200 -20.24 8.85 6.15
C VAL A 200 -19.34 9.64 7.09
N VAL A 201 -19.90 10.53 7.88
CA VAL A 201 -19.22 11.19 9.00
C VAL A 201 -19.62 10.47 10.28
N ALA A 202 -18.64 10.03 11.07
CA ALA A 202 -18.91 9.25 12.27
C ALA A 202 -17.95 9.59 13.41
N ASP A 203 -18.47 9.48 14.63
CA ASP A 203 -17.73 9.58 15.89
C ASP A 203 -17.44 8.17 16.41
N LEU A 204 -16.17 7.88 16.70
CA LEU A 204 -15.75 6.64 17.32
C LEU A 204 -15.89 6.80 18.84
N SER A 205 -16.89 6.15 19.45
CA SER A 205 -17.19 6.28 20.88
C SER A 205 -16.45 5.26 21.73
N SER A 206 -16.18 5.59 22.99
CA SER A 206 -15.71 4.62 23.99
C SER A 206 -16.79 3.60 24.39
N ASP A 207 -18.04 3.80 23.99
CA ASP A 207 -19.16 2.93 24.38
C ASP A 207 -18.96 1.50 23.86
N PRO A 208 -19.18 0.48 24.70
CA PRO A 208 -19.04 -0.90 24.28
C PRO A 208 -20.12 -1.28 23.27
N LEU A 209 -19.72 -2.00 22.23
CA LEU A 209 -20.65 -2.64 21.30
C LEU A 209 -21.04 -4.01 21.86
N TYR A 210 -22.32 -4.20 22.16
CA TYR A 210 -22.84 -5.48 22.66
C TYR A 210 -23.14 -6.49 21.55
N ASP A 211 -23.32 -6.02 20.32
CA ASP A 211 -23.51 -6.87 19.16
C ASP A 211 -22.23 -7.65 18.85
N THR A 212 -22.34 -8.98 18.87
CA THR A 212 -21.26 -9.85 18.40
C THR A 212 -21.22 -9.83 16.87
N GLU A 213 -20.04 -9.56 16.30
CA GLU A 213 -19.84 -9.58 14.85
C GLU A 213 -18.60 -10.41 14.49
N ASP A 214 -18.79 -11.40 13.62
CA ASP A 214 -17.73 -12.31 13.17
C ASP A 214 -16.57 -11.57 12.49
N PHE A 215 -16.87 -10.44 11.82
CA PHE A 215 -15.88 -9.58 11.19
C PHE A 215 -14.79 -9.11 12.16
N PHE A 216 -15.11 -8.96 13.44
CA PHE A 216 -14.20 -8.55 14.50
C PHE A 216 -13.33 -9.67 15.07
N HIS A 217 -13.47 -10.91 14.56
CA HIS A 217 -12.68 -12.08 14.94
C HIS A 217 -12.60 -12.27 16.46
N GLY A 218 -13.77 -12.25 17.11
CA GLY A 218 -13.93 -12.46 18.55
C GLY A 218 -15.09 -11.65 19.12
N SER A 219 -15.64 -12.11 20.25
CA SER A 219 -16.85 -11.56 20.86
C SER A 219 -16.65 -10.31 21.70
N SER A 220 -15.40 -9.91 22.01
CA SER A 220 -15.11 -8.81 22.94
C SER A 220 -14.34 -7.66 22.32
N GLY A 221 -14.50 -6.47 22.89
CA GLY A 221 -13.70 -5.28 22.60
C GLY A 221 -14.16 -4.47 21.38
N GLY A 222 -15.34 -4.75 20.83
CA GLY A 222 -15.99 -3.85 19.88
C GLY A 222 -16.52 -2.61 20.58
N LYS A 223 -16.54 -1.49 19.87
CA LYS A 223 -17.03 -0.20 20.34
C LYS A 223 -18.01 0.41 19.34
N VAL A 224 -18.83 1.34 19.80
CA VAL A 224 -19.88 1.96 18.99
C VAL A 224 -19.30 3.03 18.06
N LEU A 225 -19.70 2.97 16.78
CA LEU A 225 -19.45 4.02 15.80
C LEU A 225 -20.75 4.81 15.62
N ASN A 226 -20.78 6.08 16.01
CA ASN A 226 -21.96 6.93 15.93
C ASN A 226 -21.98 7.72 14.62
N VAL A 227 -22.89 7.38 13.70
CA VAL A 227 -23.06 8.06 12.41
C VAL A 227 -23.74 9.42 12.64
N LYS A 228 -23.12 10.49 12.12
CA LYS A 228 -23.61 11.87 12.21
C LYS A 228 -24.26 12.35 10.92
N ASP A 229 -23.64 12.03 9.78
CA ASP A 229 -24.13 12.39 8.46
C ASP A 229 -23.74 11.33 7.43
N ALA A 230 -24.55 11.14 6.40
CA ALA A 230 -24.29 10.22 5.32
C ALA A 230 -24.93 10.71 4.01
N PHE A 231 -24.11 10.78 2.95
CA PHE A 231 -24.58 11.24 1.64
C PHE A 231 -23.83 10.58 0.49
N VAL A 232 -24.52 10.39 -0.63
CA VAL A 232 -23.91 10.02 -1.90
C VAL A 232 -23.17 11.23 -2.45
N LEU A 233 -21.91 11.02 -2.82
CA LEU A 233 -21.11 12.05 -3.46
C LEU A 233 -21.58 12.26 -4.90
N PRO A 234 -21.66 13.53 -5.35
CA PRO A 234 -22.13 13.85 -6.69
C PRO A 234 -21.23 13.20 -7.75
N HIS A 235 -21.84 12.59 -8.75
CA HIS A 235 -21.16 12.15 -9.97
C HIS A 235 -21.77 12.92 -11.14
N GLY A 236 -21.04 13.91 -11.66
CA GLY A 236 -21.58 14.88 -12.62
C GLY A 236 -22.49 15.92 -11.96
N ASN A 237 -23.60 16.29 -12.64
CA ASN A 237 -24.50 17.39 -12.24
C ASN A 237 -25.53 17.03 -11.16
N VAL A 238 -25.47 15.81 -10.61
CA VAL A 238 -26.42 15.38 -9.57
C VAL A 238 -25.91 15.92 -8.23
N GLY A 239 -26.71 16.73 -7.53
CA GLY A 239 -26.37 17.25 -6.20
C GLY A 239 -26.17 16.14 -5.15
N ARG A 240 -25.71 16.51 -3.96
CA ARG A 240 -25.58 15.60 -2.81
C ARG A 240 -26.96 15.00 -2.48
N ARG A 241 -27.01 13.68 -2.27
CA ARG A 241 -28.23 12.97 -1.90
C ARG A 241 -28.03 12.31 -0.53
N PRO A 242 -28.89 12.55 0.46
CA PRO A 242 -28.78 11.89 1.76
C PRO A 242 -28.93 10.37 1.60
N VAL A 243 -28.21 9.62 2.43
CA VAL A 243 -28.29 8.15 2.50
C VAL A 243 -28.91 7.78 3.83
N LYS A 244 -29.90 6.88 3.82
CA LYS A 244 -30.43 6.31 5.06
C LYS A 244 -29.46 5.27 5.61
N VAL A 245 -28.81 5.64 6.71
CA VAL A 245 -27.87 4.80 7.45
C VAL A 245 -28.35 4.76 8.89
N LYS A 246 -28.26 3.59 9.54
CA LYS A 246 -28.52 3.51 10.99
C LYS A 246 -27.57 4.45 11.72
N SER A 247 -28.07 5.08 12.78
CA SER A 247 -27.28 6.00 13.63
C SER A 247 -26.10 5.32 14.31
N THR A 248 -26.13 4.00 14.47
CA THR A 248 -25.08 3.22 15.14
C THR A 248 -24.50 2.16 14.22
N GLY A 249 -23.17 2.14 14.13
CA GLY A 249 -22.34 1.07 13.61
C GLY A 249 -21.40 0.53 14.69
N GLY A 250 -20.36 -0.18 14.27
CA GLY A 250 -19.36 -0.73 15.18
C GLY A 250 -17.95 -0.59 14.66
N TYR A 251 -16.97 -0.49 15.56
CA TYR A 251 -15.56 -0.56 15.22
C TYR A 251 -14.75 -1.35 16.25
N LYS A 252 -13.58 -1.85 15.84
CA LYS A 252 -12.62 -2.54 16.69
C LYS A 252 -11.21 -2.40 16.12
N VAL A 253 -10.25 -2.11 17.01
CA VAL A 253 -8.83 -2.23 16.69
C VAL A 253 -8.39 -3.67 16.92
N VAL A 254 -7.81 -4.29 15.91
CA VAL A 254 -7.34 -5.67 15.94
C VAL A 254 -5.84 -5.69 15.72
N ALA A 255 -5.10 -6.06 16.77
CA ALA A 255 -3.65 -6.05 16.76
C ALA A 255 -3.09 -7.18 15.88
N GLY A 256 -2.06 -6.87 15.09
CA GLY A 256 -1.28 -7.84 14.32
C GLY A 256 -2.02 -8.60 13.20
N GLN A 257 -3.28 -8.28 12.91
CA GLN A 257 -4.06 -8.96 11.87
C GLN A 257 -3.98 -8.31 10.49
N GLY A 258 -3.32 -7.16 10.37
CA GLY A 258 -3.05 -6.50 9.10
C GLY A 258 -1.89 -7.12 8.33
N PRO A 259 -1.66 -6.63 7.09
CA PRO A 259 -0.50 -7.02 6.29
C PRO A 259 0.80 -6.88 7.09
N MET A 260 1.63 -7.92 7.03
CA MET A 260 2.92 -7.98 7.73
C MET A 260 2.83 -7.81 9.26
N GLY A 261 1.67 -8.12 9.86
CA GLY A 261 1.45 -8.02 11.30
C GLY A 261 1.19 -6.59 11.78
N THR A 262 0.70 -5.71 10.90
CA THR A 262 0.24 -4.37 11.29
C THR A 262 -1.07 -4.46 12.06
N ASP A 263 -1.32 -3.47 12.92
CA ASP A 263 -2.62 -3.33 13.56
C ASP A 263 -3.63 -2.76 12.56
N VAL A 264 -4.89 -3.15 12.67
CA VAL A 264 -5.95 -2.68 11.76
C VAL A 264 -7.18 -2.24 12.53
N VAL A 265 -7.85 -1.21 12.03
CA VAL A 265 -9.20 -0.86 12.44
C VAL A 265 -10.17 -1.56 11.51
N ARG A 266 -11.07 -2.34 12.09
CA ARG A 266 -12.25 -2.90 11.42
C ARG A 266 -13.46 -2.12 11.85
N MET A 267 -14.29 -1.72 10.90
CA MET A 267 -15.52 -0.97 11.19
C MET A 267 -16.65 -1.42 10.28
N TYR A 268 -17.89 -1.16 10.68
CA TYR A 268 -19.04 -1.29 9.81
C TYR A 268 -20.04 -0.16 10.01
N VAL A 269 -20.75 0.14 8.93
CA VAL A 269 -21.94 0.99 8.91
C VAL A 269 -23.10 0.19 8.32
N GLU A 270 -24.33 0.42 8.77
CA GLU A 270 -25.49 -0.33 8.29
C GLU A 270 -26.40 0.57 7.45
N LEU A 271 -26.45 0.28 6.15
CA LEU A 271 -27.31 0.96 5.19
C LEU A 271 -28.74 0.42 5.30
N GLU A 272 -29.71 1.30 5.47
CA GLU A 272 -31.12 0.90 5.55
C GLU A 272 -31.71 0.57 4.17
N GLU A 273 -31.19 1.22 3.12
CA GLU A 273 -31.61 1.04 1.74
C GLU A 273 -30.41 0.84 0.81
N ALA A 274 -30.64 0.15 -0.31
CA ALA A 274 -29.62 -0.02 -1.33
C ALA A 274 -29.33 1.33 -2.02
N ILE A 275 -28.06 1.62 -2.24
CA ILE A 275 -27.61 2.87 -2.87
C ILE A 275 -27.25 2.56 -4.33
N PHE A 276 -27.79 3.32 -5.27
CA PHE A 276 -27.51 3.17 -6.69
C PHE A 276 -26.66 4.33 -7.22
N ALA A 277 -25.74 4.03 -8.14
CA ALA A 277 -24.97 5.04 -8.85
C ALA A 277 -25.83 5.68 -9.94
N GLY A 278 -26.47 6.82 -9.63
CA GLY A 278 -27.11 7.76 -10.56
C GLY A 278 -27.76 7.14 -11.81
N GLY A 279 -29.05 6.80 -11.75
CA GLY A 279 -29.85 6.31 -12.88
C GLY A 279 -29.47 4.93 -13.44
N ASN A 280 -28.22 4.51 -13.31
CA ASN A 280 -27.72 3.22 -13.75
C ASN A 280 -27.95 2.14 -12.69
N LYS A 281 -28.66 1.07 -13.07
CA LYS A 281 -28.85 -0.13 -12.23
C LYS A 281 -27.62 -1.04 -12.17
N GLU A 282 -26.58 -0.71 -12.93
CA GLU A 282 -25.37 -1.51 -13.08
C GLU A 282 -24.55 -1.58 -11.78
N LEU A 283 -24.49 -0.47 -11.05
CA LEU A 283 -23.64 -0.33 -9.87
C LEU A 283 -24.50 0.09 -8.67
N TYR A 284 -24.49 -0.75 -7.65
CA TYR A 284 -25.21 -0.52 -6.42
C TYR A 284 -24.45 -1.07 -5.22
N CYS A 285 -24.69 -0.47 -4.06
CA CYS A 285 -24.34 -1.02 -2.76
C CYS A 285 -25.61 -1.62 -2.14
N PRO A 286 -25.64 -2.91 -1.78
CA PRO A 286 -26.82 -3.52 -1.17
C PRO A 286 -27.10 -2.91 0.20
N ALA A 287 -28.37 -2.95 0.63
CA ALA A 287 -28.74 -2.65 2.01
C ALA A 287 -28.07 -3.63 2.98
N GLY A 288 -27.86 -3.21 4.22
CA GLY A 288 -27.22 -3.97 5.27
C GLY A 288 -25.83 -3.44 5.63
N ARG A 289 -25.03 -4.30 6.29
CA ARG A 289 -23.71 -3.92 6.83
C ARG A 289 -22.66 -3.82 5.72
N VAL A 290 -22.06 -2.65 5.61
CA VAL A 290 -20.87 -2.37 4.80
C VAL A 290 -19.68 -2.29 5.73
N TYR A 291 -18.67 -3.11 5.46
CA TYR A 291 -17.50 -3.26 6.32
C TYR A 291 -16.30 -2.55 5.73
N GLY A 292 -15.56 -1.83 6.56
CA GLY A 292 -14.33 -1.13 6.22
C GLY A 292 -13.15 -1.66 7.04
N THR A 293 -11.98 -1.73 6.41
CA THR A 293 -10.71 -2.04 7.09
C THR A 293 -9.61 -1.06 6.69
N CYS A 294 -8.89 -0.51 7.65
CA CYS A 294 -7.72 0.34 7.42
C CYS A 294 -6.62 0.07 8.46
N GLY A 295 -5.39 0.46 8.17
CA GLY A 295 -4.26 0.32 9.09
C GLY A 295 -4.37 1.26 10.29
N TYR A 296 -3.89 0.80 11.43
CA TYR A 296 -3.90 1.50 12.72
C TYR A 296 -2.47 1.75 13.20
N PHE A 297 -2.12 3.00 13.50
CA PHE A 297 -0.75 3.41 13.83
C PHE A 297 -0.75 4.33 15.06
N PRO A 298 -0.42 3.84 16.26
CA PRO A 298 -0.25 4.69 17.43
C PRO A 298 0.99 5.57 17.27
N MET A 299 0.83 6.89 17.40
CA MET A 299 1.88 7.87 17.15
C MET A 299 2.91 7.98 18.28
N GLU A 300 2.58 7.53 19.49
CA GLU A 300 3.53 7.42 20.61
C GLU A 300 4.77 6.59 20.22
N SER A 301 4.58 5.57 19.38
CA SER A 301 5.68 4.74 18.84
C SER A 301 6.64 5.53 17.96
N PHE A 302 6.15 6.57 17.28
CA PHE A 302 6.98 7.38 16.38
C PHE A 302 7.81 8.41 17.14
N GLN A 303 7.28 8.95 18.25
CA GLN A 303 7.99 9.96 19.04
C GLN A 303 9.17 9.39 19.83
N HIS A 304 9.02 8.18 20.39
CA HIS A 304 10.09 7.56 21.17
C HIS A 304 11.32 7.15 20.33
N ASN A 305 11.18 7.09 19.00
CA ASN A 305 12.24 6.67 18.09
C ASN A 305 12.94 7.85 17.38
N LEU A 306 12.79 9.10 17.83
CA LEU A 306 13.51 10.22 17.22
C LEU A 306 15.05 10.05 17.27
N ASP A 307 15.55 9.35 18.29
CA ASP A 307 16.99 9.10 18.47
C ASP A 307 17.47 7.80 17.82
N GLN A 308 16.56 6.91 17.40
CA GLN A 308 16.91 5.64 16.76
C GLN A 308 16.35 5.57 15.34
N PRO A 309 17.18 5.36 14.30
CA PRO A 309 16.69 5.25 12.95
C PRO A 309 15.64 4.13 12.86
N GLY A 310 14.46 4.47 12.34
CA GLY A 310 13.34 3.53 12.22
C GLY A 310 13.73 2.28 11.43
N CYS A 311 12.96 1.20 11.60
CA CYS A 311 13.23 -0.07 10.90
C CYS A 311 13.26 0.14 9.38
N LYS A 312 12.39 1.00 8.86
CA LYS A 312 12.37 1.41 7.45
C LYS A 312 13.68 2.05 7.01
N ASP A 313 14.23 2.98 7.78
CA ASP A 313 15.45 3.70 7.43
C ASP A 313 16.68 2.78 7.51
N ALA A 314 16.71 1.88 8.50
CA ALA A 314 17.72 0.84 8.60
C ALA A 314 17.70 -0.09 7.37
N CYS A 315 16.53 -0.59 6.98
CA CYS A 315 16.37 -1.41 5.77
C CYS A 315 16.72 -0.64 4.48
N ALA A 316 16.37 0.65 4.40
CA ALA A 316 16.69 1.47 3.24
C ALA A 316 18.20 1.66 3.09
N ARG A 317 18.92 1.93 4.19
CA ARG A 317 20.39 2.01 4.19
C ARG A 317 21.03 0.70 3.76
N GLU A 318 20.54 -0.43 4.28
CA GLU A 318 21.03 -1.76 3.89
C GLU A 318 20.81 -2.03 2.40
N TYR A 319 19.61 -1.75 1.88
CA TYR A 319 19.29 -1.89 0.46
C TYR A 319 20.23 -1.05 -0.43
N HIS A 320 20.43 0.22 -0.09
CA HIS A 320 21.34 1.09 -0.84
C HIS A 320 22.81 0.67 -0.74
N ALA A 321 23.25 0.11 0.39
CA ALA A 321 24.59 -0.43 0.52
C ALA A 321 24.81 -1.63 -0.42
N VAL A 322 23.87 -2.59 -0.42
CA VAL A 322 23.93 -3.77 -1.31
C VAL A 322 23.83 -3.35 -2.79
N LEU A 323 22.99 -2.35 -3.10
CA LEU A 323 22.87 -1.83 -4.46
C LEU A 323 24.19 -1.25 -4.97
N ARG A 324 24.87 -0.42 -4.17
CA ARG A 324 26.18 0.15 -4.55
C ARG A 324 27.23 -0.94 -4.77
N GLU A 325 27.29 -1.94 -3.91
CA GLU A 325 28.21 -3.08 -4.07
C GLU A 325 27.92 -3.87 -5.35
N TYR A 326 26.63 -4.07 -5.67
CA TYR A 326 26.21 -4.72 -6.91
C TYR A 326 26.63 -3.91 -8.15
N GLU A 327 26.42 -2.58 -8.14
CA GLU A 327 26.77 -1.69 -9.24
C GLU A 327 28.28 -1.64 -9.50
N VAL A 328 29.09 -1.52 -8.43
CA VAL A 328 30.56 -1.54 -8.53
C VAL A 328 31.06 -2.87 -9.12
N LEU A 329 30.50 -4.00 -8.64
CA LEU A 329 30.87 -5.32 -9.14
C LEU A 329 30.44 -5.52 -10.60
N GLN A 330 29.27 -5.00 -10.97
CA GLN A 330 28.78 -5.04 -12.35
C GLN A 330 29.66 -4.22 -13.29
N ALA A 331 30.11 -3.04 -12.87
CA ALA A 331 31.04 -2.21 -13.63
C ALA A 331 32.40 -2.90 -13.81
N SER A 332 32.98 -3.43 -12.72
CA SER A 332 34.24 -4.18 -12.78
C SER A 332 34.17 -5.41 -13.71
N MET A 333 33.03 -6.10 -13.73
CA MET A 333 32.80 -7.23 -14.67
C MET A 333 32.72 -6.79 -16.14
N GLN A 334 32.27 -5.56 -16.42
CA GLN A 334 32.22 -5.00 -17.78
C GLN A 334 33.59 -4.51 -18.26
N GLU A 335 34.43 -4.02 -17.34
CA GLU A 335 35.80 -3.58 -17.64
C GLU A 335 36.75 -4.75 -17.88
N ASP A 336 36.51 -5.93 -17.27
CA ASP A 336 37.33 -7.12 -17.50
C ASP A 336 37.01 -7.79 -18.86
N SER A 337 37.85 -7.47 -19.84
CA SER A 337 37.77 -7.99 -21.22
C SER A 337 38.15 -9.48 -21.35
N ARG A 338 38.70 -10.12 -20.31
CA ARG A 338 39.13 -11.52 -20.36
C ARG A 338 37.91 -12.44 -20.38
N VAL A 339 37.69 -13.14 -21.49
CA VAL A 339 36.45 -13.91 -21.73
C VAL A 339 36.36 -15.19 -20.87
N PHE A 340 37.49 -15.77 -20.46
CA PHE A 340 37.54 -17.08 -19.78
C PHE A 340 38.45 -17.15 -18.53
N ALA A 341 38.66 -16.02 -17.86
CA ALA A 341 39.40 -16.05 -16.59
C ALA A 341 38.55 -16.70 -15.48
N LEU A 342 39.13 -17.60 -14.69
CA LEU A 342 38.51 -18.12 -13.46
C LEU A 342 38.03 -16.99 -12.53
N GLU A 343 38.70 -15.83 -12.57
CA GLU A 343 38.30 -14.60 -11.88
C GLU A 343 36.92 -14.10 -12.31
N LYS A 344 36.62 -14.14 -13.61
CA LYS A 344 35.32 -13.72 -14.14
C LYS A 344 34.18 -14.62 -13.67
N ILE A 345 34.42 -15.92 -13.60
CA ILE A 345 33.44 -16.88 -13.04
C ILE A 345 33.19 -16.57 -11.56
N LYS A 346 34.23 -16.27 -10.78
CA LYS A 346 34.09 -15.84 -9.37
C LYS A 346 33.29 -14.55 -9.26
N MET A 347 33.59 -13.53 -10.07
CA MET A 347 32.85 -12.27 -10.10
C MET A 347 31.37 -12.48 -10.47
N MET A 348 31.09 -13.33 -11.45
CA MET A 348 29.71 -13.65 -11.85
C MET A 348 28.92 -14.31 -10.72
N LYS A 349 29.54 -15.22 -9.97
CA LYS A 349 28.92 -15.81 -8.77
C LYS A 349 28.62 -14.74 -7.72
N THR A 350 29.60 -13.91 -7.38
CA THR A 350 29.41 -12.82 -6.40
C THR A 350 28.31 -11.86 -6.85
N LEU A 351 28.21 -11.58 -8.15
CA LEU A 351 27.16 -10.72 -8.72
C LEU A 351 25.78 -11.36 -8.58
N TYR A 352 25.66 -12.66 -8.81
CA TYR A 352 24.42 -13.40 -8.58
C TYR A 352 24.02 -13.39 -7.10
N ASP A 353 24.97 -13.63 -6.20
CA ASP A 353 24.75 -13.61 -4.75
C ASP A 353 24.29 -12.22 -4.28
N LYS A 354 24.92 -11.15 -4.77
CA LYS A 354 24.52 -9.77 -4.48
C LYS A 354 23.16 -9.41 -5.06
N LYS A 355 22.82 -9.90 -6.25
CA LYS A 355 21.48 -9.74 -6.84
C LYS A 355 20.40 -10.38 -5.96
N ARG A 356 20.65 -11.59 -5.44
CA ARG A 356 19.74 -12.26 -4.50
C ARG A 356 19.61 -11.46 -3.19
N GLN A 357 20.73 -11.00 -2.63
CA GLN A 357 20.73 -10.14 -1.44
C GLN A 357 19.94 -8.83 -1.67
N LEU A 358 20.02 -8.26 -2.87
CA LEU A 358 19.26 -7.07 -3.25
C LEU A 358 17.76 -7.34 -3.28
N GLN A 359 17.33 -8.49 -3.80
CA GLN A 359 15.92 -8.89 -3.79
C GLN A 359 15.40 -9.12 -2.36
N ASP A 360 16.19 -9.78 -1.52
CA ASP A 360 15.83 -10.03 -0.12
C ASP A 360 15.76 -8.74 0.72
N THR A 361 16.69 -7.81 0.51
CA THR A 361 16.67 -6.48 1.16
C THR A 361 15.52 -5.62 0.63
N ALA A 362 15.21 -5.67 -0.67
CA ALA A 362 14.06 -4.97 -1.24
C ALA A 362 12.74 -5.44 -0.63
N LYS A 363 12.57 -6.76 -0.47
CA LYS A 363 11.39 -7.35 0.18
C LYS A 363 11.29 -6.90 1.64
N ARG A 364 12.39 -6.92 2.40
CA ARG A 364 12.42 -6.41 3.78
C ARG A 364 12.09 -4.93 3.87
N LEU A 365 12.63 -4.11 2.95
CA LEU A 365 12.32 -2.69 2.87
C LEU A 365 10.84 -2.46 2.56
N GLN A 366 10.23 -3.23 1.66
CA GLN A 366 8.81 -3.16 1.37
C GLN A 366 7.95 -3.50 2.60
N GLN A 367 8.31 -4.55 3.34
CA GLN A 367 7.64 -4.91 4.59
C GLN A 367 7.78 -3.82 5.66
N ALA A 368 8.97 -3.22 5.77
CA ALA A 368 9.21 -2.11 6.70
C ALA A 368 8.40 -0.87 6.31
N ARG A 369 8.30 -0.53 5.01
CA ARG A 369 7.43 0.56 4.51
C ARG A 369 5.96 0.35 4.83
N GLN A 370 5.48 -0.89 4.82
CA GLN A 370 4.09 -1.20 5.20
C GLN A 370 3.84 -1.05 6.71
N ARG A 371 4.84 -1.38 7.54
CA ARG A 371 4.77 -1.25 9.01
C ARG A 371 4.96 0.19 9.48
N GLU A 372 5.80 0.95 8.79
CA GLU A 372 6.12 2.35 9.08
C GLU A 372 5.78 3.24 7.86
N PRO A 373 4.48 3.36 7.53
CA PRO A 373 4.03 4.13 6.38
C PRO A 373 4.45 5.59 6.52
N GLU A 374 4.60 6.25 5.36
CA GLU A 374 4.92 7.67 5.35
C GLU A 374 3.76 8.49 5.90
N ARG A 375 4.06 9.61 6.57
CA ARG A 375 3.03 10.49 7.14
C ARG A 375 2.01 10.98 6.08
N ALA A 376 2.42 11.10 4.82
CA ALA A 376 1.53 11.47 3.71
C ALA A 376 0.48 10.39 3.37
N GLN A 377 0.75 9.12 3.72
CA GLN A 377 -0.15 7.99 3.56
C GLN A 377 -1.08 7.81 4.78
N LEU A 378 -0.91 8.66 5.79
CA LEU A 378 -1.63 8.59 7.05
C LEU A 378 -2.56 9.78 7.24
N ARG A 379 -3.61 9.54 8.02
CA ARG A 379 -4.52 10.56 8.54
C ARG A 379 -4.43 10.54 10.04
N LEU A 380 -3.92 11.63 10.60
CA LEU A 380 -3.76 11.76 12.04
C LEU A 380 -5.10 12.16 12.67
N SER A 381 -5.38 11.62 13.86
CA SER A 381 -6.41 12.16 14.73
C SER A 381 -6.12 13.63 15.03
N ARG A 382 -7.13 14.34 15.54
CA ARG A 382 -6.98 15.73 16.00
C ARG A 382 -5.83 15.91 16.99
N ASN A 383 -5.69 14.97 17.93
CA ASN A 383 -4.65 15.02 18.97
C ASN A 383 -3.27 14.60 18.43
N GLY A 384 -3.21 13.98 17.24
CA GLY A 384 -1.98 13.45 16.66
C GLY A 384 -1.40 12.25 17.42
N ASP A 385 -2.17 11.64 18.32
CA ASP A 385 -1.82 10.46 19.12
C ASP A 385 -2.02 9.14 18.37
N VAL A 386 -2.91 9.12 17.38
CA VAL A 386 -3.18 7.98 16.52
C VAL A 386 -3.27 8.42 15.07
N ALA A 387 -2.83 7.55 14.18
CA ALA A 387 -3.00 7.72 12.75
C ALA A 387 -3.65 6.47 12.13
N LEU A 388 -4.51 6.71 11.14
CA LEU A 388 -5.11 5.68 10.31
C LEU A 388 -4.52 5.75 8.90
N SER A 389 -4.41 4.62 8.20
CA SER A 389 -4.06 4.66 6.78
C SER A 389 -5.10 5.46 6.01
N ARG A 390 -4.66 6.31 5.08
CA ARG A 390 -5.56 7.12 4.24
C ARG A 390 -6.52 6.25 3.45
N GLU A 391 -6.05 5.11 2.98
CA GLU A 391 -6.81 4.15 2.20
C GLU A 391 -7.05 2.86 2.97
N GLY A 392 -8.15 2.20 2.65
CA GLY A 392 -8.60 0.94 3.22
C GLY A 392 -9.43 0.12 2.24
N GLY A 393 -9.79 -1.09 2.64
CA GLY A 393 -10.68 -1.99 1.88
C GLY A 393 -12.14 -1.85 2.32
N VAL A 394 -13.05 -2.06 1.37
CA VAL A 394 -14.50 -2.18 1.64
C VAL A 394 -14.97 -3.56 1.24
N CYS A 395 -15.76 -4.21 2.10
CA CYS A 395 -16.39 -5.48 1.79
C CYS A 395 -17.83 -5.56 2.30
N CYS A 396 -18.58 -6.54 1.80
CA CYS A 396 -19.90 -6.90 2.32
C CYS A 396 -19.98 -8.38 2.66
N LYS A 397 -20.94 -8.72 3.50
CA LYS A 397 -21.25 -10.08 3.91
C LYS A 397 -22.26 -10.67 2.93
N VAL A 398 -21.91 -11.77 2.27
CA VAL A 398 -22.76 -12.45 1.28
C VAL A 398 -22.99 -13.89 1.72
N HIS A 399 -24.24 -14.33 1.62
CA HIS A 399 -24.61 -15.73 1.84
C HIS A 399 -24.46 -16.50 0.53
N LYS A 400 -23.60 -17.52 0.52
CA LYS A 400 -23.42 -18.42 -0.60
C LYS A 400 -23.80 -19.84 -0.19
N GLY A 401 -25.08 -20.15 -0.35
CA GLY A 401 -25.67 -21.38 0.20
C GLY A 401 -25.68 -21.33 1.73
N LEU A 402 -24.97 -22.27 2.37
CA LEU A 402 -24.82 -22.34 3.83
C LEU A 402 -23.57 -21.60 4.34
N ALA A 403 -22.67 -21.21 3.44
CA ALA A 403 -21.44 -20.52 3.79
C ALA A 403 -21.62 -19.01 3.80
N LEU A 404 -20.90 -18.36 4.70
CA LEU A 404 -20.84 -16.93 4.84
C LEU A 404 -19.48 -16.45 4.37
N GLU A 405 -19.48 -15.53 3.40
CA GLU A 405 -18.26 -15.03 2.77
C GLU A 405 -18.24 -13.50 2.82
N TYR A 406 -17.04 -12.93 2.97
CA TYR A 406 -16.81 -11.50 2.85
C TYR A 406 -16.26 -11.19 1.46
N HIS A 407 -16.94 -10.31 0.73
CA HIS A 407 -16.65 -10.01 -0.66
C HIS A 407 -16.22 -8.57 -0.83
N ILE A 408 -15.12 -8.35 -1.58
CA ILE A 408 -14.57 -7.02 -1.83
C ILE A 408 -15.56 -6.22 -2.68
N LEU A 409 -15.88 -5.02 -2.22
CA LEU A 409 -16.76 -4.06 -2.91
C LEU A 409 -16.02 -2.86 -3.47
N GLY A 410 -14.83 -2.55 -2.95
CA GLY A 410 -14.09 -1.35 -3.34
C GLY A 410 -13.10 -0.90 -2.30
N ARG A 411 -12.86 0.40 -2.29
CA ARG A 411 -11.88 1.06 -1.42
C ARG A 411 -12.57 2.06 -0.50
N MET A 412 -11.96 2.26 0.66
CA MET A 412 -12.37 3.26 1.64
C MET A 412 -11.28 4.31 1.73
N GLU A 413 -11.65 5.58 1.76
CA GLU A 413 -10.74 6.67 2.14
C GLU A 413 -11.16 7.26 3.47
N LEU A 414 -10.19 7.65 4.28
CA LEU A 414 -10.41 8.31 5.55
C LEU A 414 -9.93 9.76 5.52
N GLY A 415 -10.63 10.60 6.27
CA GLY A 415 -10.20 11.94 6.65
C GLY A 415 -10.53 12.17 8.12
N SER A 416 -9.58 12.70 8.88
CA SER A 416 -9.86 13.20 10.23
C SER A 416 -10.63 14.51 10.10
N ILE A 417 -11.66 14.70 10.92
CA ILE A 417 -12.40 15.96 11.00
C ILE A 417 -12.18 16.49 12.41
N ASP A 418 -11.82 17.77 12.51
CA ASP A 418 -11.89 18.44 13.79
C ASP A 418 -13.35 18.43 14.27
N VAL A 419 -13.58 17.98 15.50
CA VAL A 419 -14.84 18.24 16.18
C VAL A 419 -14.90 19.76 16.36
N ARG A 420 -15.41 20.45 15.34
CA ARG A 420 -15.88 21.82 15.47
C ARG A 420 -16.94 21.76 16.55
N ASN A 421 -16.79 22.59 17.57
CA ASN A 421 -17.86 22.74 18.54
C ASN A 421 -19.10 23.17 17.73
N GLU A 422 -20.25 22.57 17.99
CA GLU A 422 -21.51 22.87 17.27
C GLU A 422 -21.88 24.37 17.33
N HIS A 423 -21.21 25.15 18.18
CA HIS A 423 -21.25 26.61 18.19
C HIS A 423 -20.60 27.31 17.00
N ASP A 424 -19.57 26.74 16.37
CA ASP A 424 -18.86 27.40 15.26
C ASP A 424 -19.67 27.33 13.95
N GLU A 425 -20.55 26.32 13.78
CA GLU A 425 -21.45 26.24 12.62
C GLU A 425 -22.57 27.28 12.64
N TYR A 426 -22.92 27.79 13.84
CA TYR A 426 -23.93 28.86 13.95
C TYR A 426 -23.38 30.19 13.42
N GLU A 427 -22.09 30.48 13.57
CA GLU A 427 -21.50 31.72 13.02
C GLU A 427 -21.36 31.67 11.50
N ASP A 428 -20.99 30.53 10.91
CA ASP A 428 -20.90 30.40 9.44
C ASP A 428 -22.29 30.51 8.76
N LEU A 429 -23.37 30.03 9.41
CA LEU A 429 -24.74 30.18 8.91
C LEU A 429 -25.29 31.60 9.11
N VAL A 430 -24.91 32.30 10.18
CA VAL A 430 -25.35 33.68 10.45
C VAL A 430 -24.61 34.68 9.56
N HIS A 431 -23.34 34.43 9.21
CA HIS A 431 -22.57 35.30 8.32
C HIS A 431 -22.78 35.03 6.82
N GLY A 432 -23.35 33.89 6.43
CA GLY A 432 -23.69 33.57 5.03
C GLY A 432 -25.04 34.10 4.53
N LEU A 433 -25.81 34.80 5.37
CA LEU A 433 -27.16 35.31 5.04
C LEU A 433 -27.25 36.83 4.89
N HIS A 434 -26.12 37.56 4.90
CA HIS A 434 -26.13 38.96 4.51
C HIS A 434 -25.83 39.09 3.00
N PRO A 435 -26.78 39.64 2.20
CA PRO A 435 -26.67 39.75 0.75
C PRO A 435 -25.60 40.72 0.27
#